data_AF-A0A2I6SDE7-F1
#
_entry.id   AF-A0A2I6SDE7-F1
#
_cell.length_a   1.000
_cell.length_b   1.000
_cell.length_c   1.000
_cell.angle_alpha   90.00
_cell.angle_beta   90.00
_cell.angle_gamma   90.00
#
_symmetry.space_group_name_H-M   'P 1'
#
loop_
_entity.id
_entity.type
_entity.pdbx_description
1 polymer ?
#
loop_
_entity_poly.entity_id
_entity_poly.type
_entity_poly.pdbx_seq_one_letter_code
_entity_poly.pdbx_strand_id
1 'polypeptide(L)'
;MDNIILFNEIDDIRVTNRKGVAYPQVIVDGYGEIPFPDGPYVPNNSARLRPKFTARYKELFKEWWISQGRPWPEGNVNIHHIKPLSKGGDNSFENLIPLVQPDEHQPFTNWWRSYP
;
A
#
# COMPACT_ATOMS: atom_id res chain seq x y z
N MET A 1 -39.54 31.44 -6.88
CA MET A 1 -38.26 31.48 -7.62
C MET A 1 -37.20 31.68 -6.56
N ASP A 2 -36.31 30.71 -6.41
CA ASP A 2 -34.86 30.93 -6.27
C ASP A 2 -34.19 29.57 -6.13
N ASN A 3 -33.31 29.31 -7.10
CA ASN A 3 -32.49 28.11 -7.23
C ASN A 3 -31.40 28.13 -6.15
N ILE A 4 -31.25 27.03 -5.41
CA ILE A 4 -29.93 26.63 -4.91
C ILE A 4 -29.76 25.15 -5.22
N ILE A 5 -29.07 24.91 -6.33
CA ILE A 5 -28.40 23.64 -6.57
C ILE A 5 -27.12 23.70 -5.72
N LEU A 6 -27.05 22.92 -4.64
CA LEU A 6 -25.77 22.58 -4.02
C LEU A 6 -25.48 21.13 -4.40
N PHE A 7 -24.72 20.97 -5.50
CA PHE A 7 -24.04 19.72 -5.80
C PHE A 7 -23.09 19.42 -4.63
N ASN A 8 -23.48 18.50 -3.75
CA ASN A 8 -22.52 17.84 -2.86
C ASN A 8 -21.77 16.78 -3.67
N GLU A 9 -21.00 17.20 -4.66
CA GLU A 9 -19.80 16.46 -5.05
C GLU A 9 -18.76 16.82 -3.99
N ILE A 10 -18.76 16.04 -2.90
CA ILE A 10 -17.53 15.95 -2.10
C ILE A 10 -16.57 15.19 -3.00
N ASP A 11 -15.81 15.96 -3.79
CA ASP A 11 -14.61 15.45 -4.42
C ASP A 11 -13.81 14.74 -3.34
N ASP A 12 -13.71 13.41 -3.46
CA ASP A 12 -12.80 12.59 -2.69
C ASP A 12 -11.38 13.13 -2.93
N ILE A 13 -10.93 14.06 -2.08
CA ILE A 13 -9.62 14.71 -2.21
C ILE A 13 -8.56 13.66 -1.93
N ARG A 14 -8.15 12.97 -2.98
CA ARG A 14 -7.15 11.93 -2.91
C ARG A 14 -5.78 12.53 -2.67
N VAL A 15 -5.01 11.85 -1.82
CA VAL A 15 -3.62 12.20 -1.60
C VAL A 15 -2.85 12.06 -2.91
N THR A 16 -2.19 13.13 -3.33
CA THR A 16 -1.35 13.15 -4.53
C THR A 16 0.12 13.19 -4.14
N ASN A 17 0.97 12.59 -4.96
CA ASN A 17 2.41 12.72 -4.83
C ASN A 17 2.91 14.02 -5.50
N ARG A 18 4.23 14.28 -5.47
CA ARG A 18 4.83 15.51 -6.04
C ARG A 18 4.63 15.67 -7.56
N LYS A 19 4.17 14.63 -8.25
CA LYS A 19 3.84 14.65 -9.69
C LYS A 19 2.35 14.85 -9.94
N GLY A 20 1.54 15.12 -8.92
CA GLY A 20 0.08 15.24 -9.04
C GLY A 20 -0.63 13.90 -9.29
N VAL A 21 0.07 12.77 -9.14
CA VAL A 21 -0.56 11.44 -9.32
C VAL A 21 -1.24 11.05 -8.02
N ALA A 22 -2.53 10.69 -8.09
CA ALA A 22 -3.30 10.20 -6.95
C ALA A 22 -2.77 8.86 -6.43
N TYR A 23 -2.95 8.60 -5.14
CA TYR A 23 -2.61 7.32 -4.52
C TYR A 23 -3.35 6.17 -5.25
N PRO A 24 -2.69 5.04 -5.56
CA PRO A 24 -3.32 3.95 -6.30
C PRO A 24 -4.48 3.32 -5.51
N GLN A 25 -5.51 2.89 -6.24
CA GLN A 25 -6.65 2.16 -5.66
C GLN A 25 -6.60 0.71 -6.12
N VAL A 26 -6.30 -0.18 -5.19
CA VAL A 26 -6.33 -1.62 -5.42
C VAL A 26 -7.16 -2.24 -4.30
N ILE A 27 -8.14 -3.05 -4.68
CA ILE A 27 -8.92 -3.86 -3.74
C ILE A 27 -8.27 -5.24 -3.68
N VAL A 28 -7.77 -5.61 -2.51
CA VAL A 28 -7.21 -6.95 -2.28
C VAL A 28 -8.28 -7.83 -1.65
N ASP A 29 -8.55 -8.98 -2.26
CA ASP A 29 -9.59 -9.89 -1.79
C ASP A 29 -9.34 -10.34 -0.34
N GLY A 30 -10.39 -10.30 0.49
CA GLY A 30 -10.33 -10.53 1.94
C GLY A 30 -9.63 -9.44 2.78
N TYR A 31 -9.05 -8.39 2.18
CA TYR A 31 -8.42 -7.27 2.88
C TYR A 31 -9.20 -5.95 2.70
N GLY A 32 -9.63 -5.66 1.47
CA GLY A 32 -10.26 -4.39 1.09
C GLY A 32 -9.31 -3.47 0.33
N GLU A 33 -9.63 -2.18 0.27
CA GLU A 33 -8.77 -1.16 -0.35
C GLU A 33 -7.50 -0.95 0.45
N ILE A 34 -6.37 -0.80 -0.24
CA ILE A 34 -5.09 -0.47 0.41
C ILE A 34 -5.14 0.97 0.92
N PRO A 35 -5.09 1.20 2.24
CA PRO A 35 -5.23 2.54 2.78
C PRO A 35 -3.98 3.38 2.54
N PHE A 36 -4.15 4.68 2.37
CA PHE A 36 -3.04 5.61 2.50
C PHE A 36 -2.62 5.67 3.99
N PRO A 37 -1.37 5.30 4.35
CA PRO A 37 -0.99 5.14 5.75
C PRO A 37 -0.77 6.47 6.46
N ASP A 38 -1.12 6.53 7.74
CA ASP A 38 -0.94 7.71 8.59
C ASP A 38 0.53 8.14 8.75
N GLY A 39 0.72 9.44 9.01
CA GLY A 39 2.02 10.03 9.35
C GLY A 39 2.52 9.64 10.75
N PRO A 40 3.74 10.06 11.14
CA PRO A 40 4.68 10.88 10.38
C PRO A 40 5.43 10.12 9.28
N TYR A 41 5.88 10.82 8.23
CA TYR A 41 6.63 10.23 7.09
C TYR A 41 8.13 10.43 7.23
N VAL A 42 8.71 9.90 8.31
CA VAL A 42 10.15 10.01 8.60
C VAL A 42 10.83 8.68 8.29
N PRO A 43 11.92 8.64 7.50
CA PRO A 43 12.57 7.38 7.14
C PRO A 43 12.95 6.52 8.34
N ASN A 44 12.62 5.24 8.27
CA ASN A 44 13.11 4.23 9.21
C ASN A 44 14.53 3.80 8.81
N ASN A 45 15.52 4.41 9.44
CA ASN A 45 16.95 4.19 9.14
C ASN A 45 17.55 2.95 9.83
N SER A 46 16.72 2.06 10.40
CA SER A 46 17.21 0.84 11.05
C SER A 46 17.87 -0.10 10.04
N ALA A 47 19.19 -0.25 10.13
CA ALA A 47 19.94 -1.22 9.34
C ALA A 47 19.42 -2.66 9.52
N ARG A 48 18.87 -2.97 10.70
CA ARG A 48 18.24 -4.25 11.05
C ARG A 48 16.89 -4.48 10.38
N LEU A 49 16.21 -3.42 9.91
CA LEU A 49 14.93 -3.50 9.18
C LEU A 49 15.12 -3.43 7.66
N ARG A 50 16.35 -3.30 7.18
CA ARG A 50 16.70 -3.50 5.77
C ARG A 50 17.01 -4.93 5.31
N PRO A 51 16.89 -6.04 6.10
CA PRO A 51 17.24 -7.35 5.58
C PRO A 51 16.26 -7.73 4.47
N LYS A 52 16.82 -8.41 3.47
CA LYS A 52 16.15 -8.79 2.23
C LYS A 52 14.91 -9.63 2.53
N PHE A 53 13.86 -9.48 1.73
CA PHE A 53 12.79 -10.47 1.62
C PHE A 53 13.40 -11.82 1.23
N THR A 54 13.74 -12.65 2.22
CA THR A 54 14.23 -14.01 1.99
C THR A 54 13.07 -14.89 1.54
N ALA A 55 13.37 -16.03 0.89
CA ALA A 55 12.33 -16.99 0.53
C ALA A 55 11.50 -17.42 1.77
N ARG A 56 12.18 -17.71 2.88
CA ARG A 56 11.53 -18.02 4.17
C ARG A 56 10.64 -16.90 4.69
N TYR A 57 11.08 -15.65 4.59
CA TYR A 57 10.26 -14.51 5.03
C TYR A 57 8.98 -14.39 4.20
N LYS A 58 9.08 -14.58 2.87
CA LYS A 58 7.91 -14.57 1.98
C LYS A 58 6.94 -15.70 2.31
N GLU A 59 7.46 -16.89 2.62
CA GLU A 59 6.66 -18.04 3.04
C GLU A 59 5.93 -17.78 4.36
N LEU A 60 6.64 -17.29 5.38
CA LEU A 60 6.04 -16.92 6.67
C LEU A 60 4.95 -15.85 6.52
N PHE A 61 5.17 -14.84 5.67
CA PHE A 61 4.15 -13.84 5.39
C PHE A 61 2.92 -14.45 4.70
N LYS A 62 3.11 -15.35 3.73
CA LYS A 62 2.02 -16.04 3.06
C LYS A 62 1.19 -16.90 4.02
N GLU A 63 1.85 -17.66 4.89
CA GLU A 63 1.18 -18.44 5.93
C GLU A 63 0.37 -17.55 6.87
N TRP A 64 0.98 -16.47 7.37
CA TRP A 64 0.29 -15.49 8.20
C TRP A 64 -0.93 -14.90 7.48
N TRP A 65 -0.77 -14.46 6.23
CA TRP A 65 -1.85 -13.87 5.43
C TRP A 65 -3.05 -14.81 5.31
N ILE A 66 -2.79 -16.07 4.95
CA ILE A 66 -3.82 -17.11 4.81
C ILE A 66 -4.47 -17.42 6.17
N SER A 67 -3.69 -17.43 7.27
CA SER A 67 -4.24 -17.64 8.62
C SER A 67 -5.18 -16.53 9.09
N GLN A 68 -5.13 -15.34 8.48
CA GLN A 68 -6.12 -14.28 8.70
C GLN A 68 -7.45 -14.52 7.95
N GLY A 69 -7.58 -15.65 7.24
CA GLY A 69 -8.74 -15.96 6.40
C GLY A 69 -8.74 -15.26 5.05
N ARG A 70 -7.59 -14.74 4.62
CA ARG A 70 -7.46 -13.99 3.36
C ARG A 70 -6.92 -14.88 2.24
N PRO A 71 -7.50 -14.84 1.04
CA PRO A 71 -6.97 -15.58 -0.10
C PRO A 71 -5.60 -15.01 -0.52
N TRP A 72 -4.71 -15.90 -0.96
CA TRP A 72 -3.45 -15.48 -1.59
C TRP A 72 -3.69 -15.21 -3.08
N PRO A 73 -3.28 -14.05 -3.63
CA PRO A 73 -3.52 -13.73 -5.04
C PRO A 73 -2.86 -14.73 -6.00
N GLU A 74 -3.52 -14.99 -7.13
CA GLU A 74 -2.96 -15.82 -8.20
C GLU A 74 -2.02 -15.00 -9.11
N GLY A 75 -0.97 -15.64 -9.63
CA GLY A 75 -0.03 -15.03 -10.57
C GLY A 75 1.33 -14.65 -9.96
N ASN A 76 1.99 -13.66 -10.55
CA ASN A 76 3.33 -13.22 -10.16
C ASN A 76 3.26 -12.24 -8.98
N VAL A 77 3.16 -12.79 -7.76
CA VAL A 77 2.97 -12.01 -6.54
C VAL A 77 4.27 -11.48 -5.96
N ASN A 78 4.30 -10.17 -5.71
CA ASN A 78 5.30 -9.51 -4.88
C ASN A 78 4.67 -8.98 -3.59
N ILE A 79 5.43 -9.00 -2.50
CA ILE A 79 5.01 -8.42 -1.23
C ILE A 79 5.40 -6.94 -1.23
N HIS A 80 4.42 -6.08 -0.99
CA HIS A 80 4.58 -4.64 -0.92
C HIS A 80 4.46 -4.15 0.52
N HIS A 81 5.19 -3.09 0.86
CA HIS A 81 4.97 -2.36 2.10
C HIS A 81 3.86 -1.33 1.90
N ILE A 82 2.81 -1.35 2.72
CA ILE A 82 1.76 -0.32 2.69
C ILE A 82 2.40 1.06 2.94
N LYS A 83 3.20 1.17 4.02
CA LYS A 83 4.12 2.28 4.27
C LYS A 83 5.56 1.80 4.09
N PRO A 84 6.31 2.29 3.09
CA PRO A 84 7.68 1.83 2.89
C PRO A 84 8.62 2.33 3.99
N LEU A 85 9.75 1.62 4.17
CA LEU A 85 10.78 2.00 5.14
C LEU A 85 11.30 3.44 4.92
N SER A 86 11.41 3.89 3.67
CA SER A 86 11.82 5.25 3.31
C SER A 86 10.85 6.33 3.81
N LYS A 87 9.64 5.94 4.25
CA LYS A 87 8.60 6.81 4.79
C LYS A 87 8.23 6.45 6.23
N GLY A 88 9.00 5.61 6.90
CA GLY A 88 8.83 5.30 8.32
C GLY A 88 7.99 4.07 8.62
N GLY A 89 7.66 3.25 7.62
CA GLY A 89 7.10 1.93 7.89
C GLY A 89 8.13 0.94 8.43
N ASP A 90 7.72 -0.32 8.55
CA ASP A 90 8.52 -1.42 9.08
C ASP A 90 8.26 -2.73 8.32
N ASN A 91 8.76 -3.85 8.84
CA ASN A 91 8.52 -5.18 8.30
C ASN A 91 7.49 -5.97 9.13
N SER A 92 6.60 -5.30 9.85
CA SER A 92 5.46 -6.00 10.45
C SER A 92 4.60 -6.61 9.34
N PHE A 93 4.00 -7.77 9.56
CA PHE A 93 3.17 -8.41 8.54
C PHE A 93 1.91 -7.59 8.25
N GLU A 94 1.45 -6.80 9.21
CA GLU A 94 0.36 -5.85 9.11
C GLU A 94 0.68 -4.67 8.16
N ASN A 95 1.96 -4.32 8.01
CA ASN A 95 2.42 -3.32 7.05
C ASN A 95 2.74 -3.92 5.67
N LEU A 96 2.42 -5.20 5.44
CA LEU A 96 2.69 -5.91 4.20
C LEU A 96 1.43 -6.35 3.50
N ILE A 97 1.48 -6.37 2.17
CA ILE A 97 0.34 -6.76 1.32
C ILE A 97 0.83 -7.50 0.07
N PRO A 98 0.24 -8.65 -0.31
CA PRO A 98 0.58 -9.32 -1.55
C PRO A 98 -0.09 -8.62 -2.73
N LEU A 99 0.68 -8.33 -3.77
CA LEU A 99 0.20 -7.66 -4.98
C LEU A 99 0.75 -8.34 -6.23
N VAL A 100 -0.10 -8.48 -7.25
CA VAL A 100 0.25 -9.06 -8.54
C VAL A 100 1.03 -8.05 -9.39
N GLN A 101 2.11 -8.51 -10.00
CA GLN A 101 2.91 -7.71 -10.91
C GLN A 101 2.40 -7.80 -12.37
N PRO A 102 2.53 -6.73 -13.16
CA PRO A 102 2.96 -5.39 -12.75
C PRO A 102 1.81 -4.50 -12.25
N ASP A 103 0.57 -4.90 -12.52
CA ASP A 103 -0.59 -4.00 -12.53
C ASP A 103 -0.99 -3.49 -11.15
N GLU A 104 -0.78 -4.27 -10.09
CA GLU A 104 -1.13 -3.86 -8.73
C GLU A 104 0.08 -3.30 -7.97
N HIS A 105 1.23 -3.96 -8.08
CA HIS A 105 2.41 -3.61 -7.27
C HIS A 105 3.21 -2.41 -7.81
N GLN A 106 3.38 -2.29 -9.14
CA GLN A 106 4.21 -1.24 -9.73
C GLN A 106 3.65 0.17 -9.52
N PRO A 107 2.32 0.42 -9.56
CA PRO A 107 1.74 1.72 -9.24
C PRO A 107 2.15 2.27 -7.87
N PHE A 108 2.06 1.47 -6.79
CA PHE A 108 2.46 1.92 -5.45
C PHE A 108 3.96 2.22 -5.37
N THR A 109 4.78 1.36 -5.99
CA THR A 109 6.24 1.56 -6.05
C THR A 109 6.60 2.90 -6.71
N ASN A 110 5.96 3.21 -7.84
CA ASN A 110 6.18 4.45 -8.56
C ASN A 110 5.64 5.67 -7.80
N TRP A 111 4.51 5.50 -7.13
CA TRP A 111 3.86 6.54 -6.36
C TRP A 111 4.72 6.96 -5.16
N TRP A 112 5.15 6.00 -4.33
CA TRP A 112 6.00 6.25 -3.16
C TRP A 112 7.35 6.86 -3.51
N ARG A 113 7.91 6.52 -4.68
CA ARG A 113 9.15 7.15 -5.19
C ARG A 113 9.01 8.66 -5.38
N SER A 114 7.80 9.13 -5.64
CA SER A 114 7.50 10.54 -5.89
C SER A 114 6.80 11.24 -4.72
N TYR A 115 6.51 10.52 -3.63
CA TYR A 115 5.84 11.08 -2.46
C TYR A 115 6.82 11.84 -1.55
N PRO A 116 6.43 12.98 -0.95
CA PRO A 116 7.30 13.79 -0.12
C PRO A 116 7.96 13.08 1.06
#